data_AF-R9JM45-F1
#
_entry.id   AF-R9JM45-F1
#
_cell.length_a   1.000
_cell.length_b   1.000
_cell.length_c   1.000
_cell.angle_alpha   90.00
_cell.angle_beta   90.00
_cell.angle_gamma   90.00
#
_symmetry.space_group_name_H-M   'P 1'
#
loop_
_entity.id
_entity.type
_entity.pdbx_description
1 polymer ?
#
loop_
_entity_poly.entity_id
_entity_poly.type
_entity_poly.pdbx_seq_one_letter_code
_entity_poly.pdbx_strand_id
1 'polypeptide(L)'
;MYCMKCGKQIEDTAKFCNYCGSAIKNGNQDDQNLSRKCENTVHRPVDSNPQGKIAMFVIVGLLACIIIGCIFQNLGPGSEKKFAIEGSWKSVGDYGFGQAQPGAIVVFDGTNCNFFSPNDTYAFYKENVEWRLDCTSMLLSDTMSFRVEVIDYDNIDIYSDSYVTKLKRVN
;
A
#
# COMPACT_ATOMS: atom_id res chain seq x y z
N MET A 1 -22.27 -9.26 22.33
CA MET A 1 -22.90 -9.21 20.98
C MET A 1 -21.81 -9.04 19.91
N TYR A 2 -22.13 -9.12 18.63
CA TYR A 2 -21.16 -8.91 17.55
C TYR A 2 -21.47 -7.63 16.76
N CYS A 3 -20.44 -6.88 16.39
CA CYS A 3 -20.60 -5.69 15.54
C CYS A 3 -21.03 -6.12 14.14
N MET A 4 -22.20 -5.65 13.68
CA MET A 4 -22.71 -5.96 12.34
C MET A 4 -21.85 -5.39 11.20
N LYS A 5 -20.96 -4.43 11.48
CA LYS A 5 -20.08 -3.83 10.47
C LYS A 5 -18.73 -4.54 10.33
N CYS A 6 -18.13 -4.99 11.43
CA CYS A 6 -16.76 -5.57 11.40
C CYS A 6 -16.66 -7.00 11.93
N GLY A 7 -17.76 -7.58 12.43
CA GLY A 7 -17.82 -8.97 12.91
C GLY A 7 -17.11 -9.24 14.24
N LYS A 8 -16.49 -8.24 14.88
CA LYS A 8 -15.81 -8.42 16.17
C LYS A 8 -16.82 -8.46 17.32
N GLN A 9 -16.50 -9.28 18.33
CA GLN A 9 -17.27 -9.34 19.57
C GLN A 9 -17.10 -8.05 20.36
N ILE A 10 -18.22 -7.54 20.87
CA ILE A 10 -18.31 -6.32 21.66
C ILE A 10 -19.25 -6.56 22.85
N GLU A 11 -19.12 -5.72 23.87
CA GLU A 11 -20.00 -5.77 25.05
C GLU A 11 -21.44 -5.43 24.68
N ASP A 12 -22.41 -6.05 25.36
CA ASP A 12 -23.84 -5.89 25.07
C ASP A 12 -24.36 -4.48 25.39
N THR A 13 -23.64 -3.72 26.21
CA THR A 13 -23.96 -2.34 26.60
C THR A 13 -23.21 -1.29 25.78
N ALA A 14 -22.32 -1.70 24.88
CA ALA A 14 -21.49 -0.78 24.11
C ALA A 14 -22.34 0.06 23.15
N LYS A 15 -22.27 1.40 23.26
CA LYS A 15 -22.95 2.33 22.35
C LYS A 15 -22.27 2.44 20.98
N PHE A 16 -20.99 2.07 20.91
CA PHE A 16 -20.14 2.15 19.73
C PHE A 16 -19.13 0.99 19.73
N CYS A 17 -18.77 0.49 18.55
CA CYS A 17 -17.73 -0.52 18.41
C CYS A 17 -16.34 0.11 18.62
N ASN A 18 -15.62 -0.34 19.64
CA ASN A 18 -14.24 0.09 19.95
C ASN A 18 -13.22 -0.28 18.86
N TYR A 19 -13.55 -1.19 17.93
CA TYR A 19 -12.63 -1.62 16.87
C TYR A 19 -12.83 -0.90 15.53
N CYS A 20 -14.06 -0.47 15.19
CA CYS A 20 -14.35 0.15 13.89
C CYS A 20 -15.12 1.48 13.99
N GLY A 21 -15.38 1.96 15.21
CA GLY A 21 -16.01 3.25 15.50
C GLY A 21 -17.49 3.33 15.17
N SER A 22 -18.15 2.22 14.81
CA SER A 22 -19.55 2.26 14.35
C SER A 22 -20.53 2.19 15.50
N ALA A 23 -21.57 3.03 15.47
CA ALA A 23 -22.61 3.08 16.49
C ALA A 23 -23.42 1.77 16.55
N ILE A 24 -23.77 1.37 17.77
CA ILE A 24 -24.51 0.14 18.05
C ILE A 24 -25.92 0.54 18.51
N LYS A 25 -26.93 0.09 17.77
CA LYS A 25 -28.34 0.34 18.11
C LYS A 25 -28.82 -0.75 19.07
N ASN A 26 -28.74 -0.48 20.37
CA ASN A 26 -29.33 -1.34 21.39
C ASN A 26 -30.82 -1.04 21.47
N GLY A 27 -31.65 -1.99 21.06
CA GLY A 27 -33.10 -1.85 21.08
C GLY A 27 -33.65 -1.99 22.49
N ASN A 28 -34.15 -0.89 23.06
CA ASN A 28 -35.30 -0.91 23.97
C ASN A 28 -36.37 -0.02 23.35
N GLN A 29 -37.46 -0.65 22.94
CA GLN A 29 -38.70 0.01 22.56
C GLN A 29 -39.40 0.43 23.85
N ASP A 30 -39.68 1.72 24.00
CA ASP A 30 -40.80 2.22 24.81
C ASP A 30 -41.40 3.40 24.05
N ASP A 31 -42.55 3.16 23.44
CA ASP A 31 -43.77 3.95 23.69
C ASP A 31 -44.94 3.31 22.95
N GLN A 32 -45.79 2.66 23.75
CA GLN A 32 -47.13 2.22 23.40
C GLN A 32 -48.17 3.31 23.67
N ASN A 33 -49.35 3.10 23.06
CA ASN A 33 -50.69 3.58 23.43
C ASN A 33 -51.16 4.85 22.70
N LEU A 34 -52.42 5.02 22.30
CA LEU A 34 -53.65 4.21 22.19
C LEU A 34 -54.72 5.24 21.74
N SER A 35 -55.70 4.86 20.89
CA SER A 35 -57.14 5.27 20.98
C SER A 35 -57.84 5.61 19.65
N ARG A 36 -58.92 4.83 19.39
CA ARG A 36 -60.17 5.12 18.63
C ARG A 36 -60.02 5.27 17.10
N LYS A 37 -60.90 4.74 16.24
CA LYS A 37 -62.34 4.45 16.32
C LYS A 37 -62.72 3.56 15.12
N CYS A 38 -63.73 2.70 15.27
CA CYS A 38 -64.33 1.90 14.18
C CYS A 38 -65.09 2.78 13.18
N GLU A 39 -65.03 2.46 11.88
CA GLU A 39 -66.13 2.72 10.93
C GLU A 39 -66.08 1.74 9.75
N ASN A 40 -67.16 0.98 9.57
CA ASN A 40 -67.42 0.15 8.41
C ASN A 40 -67.89 1.03 7.25
N THR A 41 -67.30 0.90 6.07
CA THR A 41 -68.02 1.24 4.83
C THR A 41 -67.61 0.30 3.71
N VAL A 42 -68.62 -0.37 3.17
CA VAL A 42 -68.58 -1.30 2.04
C VAL A 42 -68.49 -0.51 0.72
N HIS A 43 -67.80 -1.08 -0.29
CA HIS A 43 -67.65 -0.71 -1.73
C HIS A 43 -66.27 -0.09 -2.04
N ARG A 44 -65.44 -0.53 -3.01
CA ARG A 44 -65.44 -1.49 -4.15
C ARG A 44 -63.95 -1.86 -4.40
N PRO A 45 -63.61 -2.93 -5.16
CA PRO A 45 -62.21 -3.19 -5.48
C PRO A 45 -61.73 -2.15 -6.49
N VAL A 46 -60.67 -1.42 -6.15
CA VAL A 46 -59.83 -0.71 -7.12
C VAL A 46 -58.47 -1.35 -7.03
N ASP A 47 -58.27 -2.36 -7.88
CA ASP A 47 -56.96 -2.91 -8.17
C ASP A 47 -56.15 -1.85 -8.90
N SER A 48 -55.22 -1.19 -8.19
CA SER A 48 -54.14 -0.45 -8.83
C SER A 48 -52.80 -1.07 -8.43
N ASN A 49 -52.44 -2.07 -9.22
CA ASN A 49 -51.15 -2.70 -9.33
C ASN A 49 -49.99 -1.67 -9.45
N PRO A 50 -49.00 -1.64 -8.55
CA PRO A 50 -47.77 -0.88 -8.75
C PRO A 50 -46.62 -1.77 -9.28
N GLN A 51 -46.91 -2.76 -10.12
CA GLN A 51 -45.89 -3.47 -10.91
C GLN A 51 -45.38 -2.52 -12.00
N GLY A 52 -44.24 -1.88 -11.76
CA GLY A 52 -43.51 -1.21 -12.84
C GLY A 52 -42.52 -0.15 -12.39
N LYS A 53 -42.75 0.50 -11.23
CA LYS A 53 -41.87 1.59 -10.79
C LYS A 53 -40.65 1.12 -9.99
N ILE A 54 -40.79 0.05 -9.20
CA ILE A 54 -39.69 -0.45 -8.36
C ILE A 54 -38.61 -1.15 -9.20
N ALA A 55 -39.01 -1.90 -10.23
CA ALA A 55 -38.07 -2.61 -11.10
C ALA A 55 -37.16 -1.65 -11.90
N MET A 56 -37.65 -0.46 -12.27
CA MET A 56 -36.88 0.51 -13.05
C MET A 56 -35.75 1.16 -12.26
N PHE A 57 -35.97 1.52 -10.99
CA PHE A 57 -34.91 2.07 -10.13
C PHE A 57 -33.85 1.03 -9.77
N VAL A 58 -34.23 -0.24 -9.65
CA VAL A 58 -33.29 -1.34 -9.44
C VAL A 58 -32.38 -1.51 -10.66
N ILE A 59 -32.93 -1.49 -11.88
CA ILE A 59 -32.14 -1.66 -13.12
C ILE A 59 -31.23 -0.46 -13.38
N VAL A 60 -31.71 0.77 -13.21
CA VAL A 60 -30.89 1.99 -13.39
C VAL A 60 -29.80 2.08 -12.32
N GLY A 61 -30.12 1.72 -11.08
CA GLY A 61 -29.14 1.62 -9.99
C GLY A 61 -28.08 0.54 -10.24
N LEU A 62 -28.48 -0.63 -10.77
CA LEU A 62 -27.54 -1.71 -11.11
C LEU A 62 -26.62 -1.31 -12.27
N LEU A 63 -27.16 -0.67 -13.30
CA LEU A 63 -26.38 -0.17 -14.44
C LEU A 63 -25.41 0.93 -14.00
N ALA A 64 -25.83 1.86 -13.14
CA ALA A 64 -24.95 2.88 -12.58
C ALA A 64 -23.83 2.28 -11.71
N CYS A 65 -24.13 1.27 -10.89
CA CYS A 65 -23.14 0.55 -10.09
C CYS A 65 -22.15 -0.24 -10.95
N ILE A 66 -22.59 -0.82 -12.07
CA ILE A 66 -21.70 -1.49 -13.03
C ILE A 66 -20.78 -0.46 -13.69
N ILE A 67 -21.30 0.69 -14.12
CA ILE A 67 -20.49 1.76 -14.73
C ILE A 67 -19.47 2.31 -13.73
N ILE A 68 -19.89 2.61 -12.50
CA ILE A 68 -18.99 3.09 -11.44
C ILE A 68 -17.96 2.01 -11.08
N GLY A 69 -18.38 0.74 -10.94
CA GLY A 69 -17.50 -0.39 -10.68
C GLY A 69 -16.47 -0.63 -11.79
N CYS A 70 -16.85 -0.53 -13.06
CA CYS A 70 -15.94 -0.64 -14.21
C CYS A 70 -14.95 0.53 -14.30
N ILE A 71 -15.34 1.73 -13.88
CA ILE A 71 -14.43 2.88 -13.77
C ILE A 71 -13.42 2.65 -12.63
N PHE A 72 -13.85 2.10 -11.50
CA PHE A 72 -12.96 1.75 -10.38
C PHE A 72 -12.01 0.58 -10.66
N GLN A 73 -12.33 -0.32 -11.60
CA GLN A 73 -11.44 -1.42 -11.99
C GLN A 73 -10.23 -0.97 -12.83
N ASN A 74 -10.24 0.24 -13.41
CA ASN A 74 -9.12 0.77 -14.18
C ASN A 74 -8.14 1.62 -13.35
N LEU A 75 -8.48 1.98 -12.11
CA LEU A 75 -7.50 2.48 -11.13
C LEU A 75 -7.05 1.32 -10.25
N GLY A 76 -6.27 0.42 -10.82
CA GLY A 76 -5.48 -0.49 -10.00
C GLY A 76 -4.56 0.32 -9.07
N PRO A 77 -4.34 -0.10 -7.82
CA PRO A 77 -3.28 0.48 -7.01
C PRO A 77 -1.98 0.30 -7.79
N GLY A 78 -1.38 1.41 -8.22
CA GLY A 78 -0.09 1.38 -8.89
C GLY A 78 0.86 0.58 -8.02
N SER A 79 1.42 -0.50 -8.56
CA SER A 79 2.38 -1.33 -7.83
C SER A 79 3.55 -0.43 -7.46
N GLU A 80 3.64 -0.04 -6.19
CA GLU A 80 4.79 0.68 -5.67
C GLU A 80 6.01 -0.21 -5.89
N LYS A 81 6.90 0.18 -6.80
CA LYS A 81 8.13 -0.57 -7.02
C LYS A 81 8.88 -0.53 -5.68
N LYS A 82 9.35 -1.66 -5.17
CA LYS A 82 10.21 -1.65 -3.99
C LYS A 82 11.64 -1.41 -4.47
N PHE A 83 12.38 -0.54 -3.78
CA PHE A 83 13.80 -0.37 -4.08
C PHE A 83 14.55 -1.68 -3.80
N ALA A 84 15.43 -2.05 -4.72
CA ALA A 84 16.34 -3.20 -4.63
C ALA A 84 17.68 -2.76 -5.21
N ILE A 85 18.78 -3.06 -4.51
CA ILE A 85 20.12 -2.66 -4.96
C ILE A 85 20.63 -3.58 -6.07
N GLU A 86 20.08 -4.78 -6.18
CA GLU A 86 20.49 -5.78 -7.16
C GLU A 86 20.38 -5.23 -8.59
N GLY A 87 21.33 -5.60 -9.43
CA GLY A 87 21.44 -5.19 -10.83
C GLY A 87 22.77 -4.52 -11.15
N SER A 88 22.84 -3.96 -12.36
CA SER A 88 24.01 -3.27 -12.88
C SER A 88 23.84 -1.76 -12.78
N TRP A 89 24.91 -1.09 -12.39
CA TRP A 89 24.93 0.34 -12.08
C TRP A 89 26.16 0.98 -12.69
N LYS A 90 25.97 2.05 -13.45
CA LYS A 90 27.04 2.86 -14.00
C LYS A 90 27.43 3.96 -13.02
N SER A 91 28.73 4.09 -12.78
CA SER A 91 29.28 5.27 -12.09
C SER A 91 29.21 6.49 -13.02
N VAL A 92 28.44 7.49 -12.63
CA VAL A 92 28.11 8.68 -13.47
C VAL A 92 28.59 10.01 -12.86
N GLY A 93 29.21 9.99 -11.69
CA GLY A 93 29.80 11.17 -11.07
C GLY A 93 31.24 11.43 -11.52
N ASP A 94 31.80 12.55 -11.06
CA ASP A 94 33.19 12.94 -11.33
C ASP A 94 34.19 12.23 -10.39
N TYR A 95 33.69 11.59 -9.34
CA TYR A 95 34.46 10.80 -8.40
C TYR A 95 33.96 9.36 -8.36
N GLY A 96 34.89 8.43 -8.20
CA GLY A 96 34.60 7.03 -7.96
C GLY A 96 35.61 6.42 -6.99
N PHE A 97 35.21 5.34 -6.35
CA PHE A 97 36.00 4.65 -5.34
C PHE A 97 36.25 3.19 -5.75
N GLY A 98 37.44 2.65 -5.45
CA GLY A 98 37.80 1.29 -5.84
C GLY A 98 37.67 1.06 -7.35
N GLN A 99 36.95 0.02 -7.75
CA GLN A 99 36.61 -0.28 -9.15
C GLN A 99 35.44 0.54 -9.68
N ALA A 100 34.68 1.23 -8.83
CA ALA A 100 33.56 2.09 -9.20
C ALA A 100 33.99 3.48 -9.73
N GLN A 101 35.11 3.54 -10.46
CA GLN A 101 35.61 4.77 -11.10
C GLN A 101 34.60 5.35 -12.11
N PRO A 102 34.65 6.66 -12.42
CA PRO A 102 33.73 7.27 -13.38
C PRO A 102 33.63 6.49 -14.71
N GLY A 103 32.41 6.14 -15.10
CA GLY A 103 32.10 5.33 -16.27
C GLY A 103 32.11 3.81 -16.05
N ALA A 104 32.64 3.31 -14.94
CA ALA A 104 32.66 1.89 -14.62
C ALA A 104 31.26 1.33 -14.34
N ILE A 105 31.10 0.02 -14.52
CA ILE A 105 29.89 -0.72 -14.14
C ILE A 105 30.17 -1.49 -12.86
N VAL A 106 29.32 -1.26 -11.86
CA VAL A 106 29.21 -2.03 -10.62
C VAL A 106 27.99 -2.92 -10.72
N VAL A 107 28.12 -4.18 -10.34
CA VAL A 107 27.05 -5.17 -10.30
C VAL A 107 26.84 -5.58 -8.85
N PHE A 108 25.59 -5.68 -8.42
CA PHE A 108 25.18 -6.31 -7.17
C PHE A 108 24.27 -7.49 -7.54
N ASP A 109 24.71 -8.72 -7.33
CA ASP A 109 24.00 -9.91 -7.82
C ASP A 109 23.14 -10.64 -6.76
N GLY A 110 23.04 -10.07 -5.57
CA GLY A 110 22.39 -10.67 -4.40
C GLY A 110 23.37 -11.32 -3.41
N THR A 111 24.64 -11.49 -3.78
CA THR A 111 25.69 -12.00 -2.87
C THR A 111 27.01 -11.25 -3.07
N ASN A 112 27.38 -11.05 -4.32
CA ASN A 112 28.63 -10.47 -4.72
C ASN A 112 28.46 -9.10 -5.41
N CYS A 113 29.52 -8.31 -5.32
CA CYS A 113 29.68 -7.11 -6.10
C CYS A 113 31.12 -6.92 -6.56
N ASN A 114 31.33 -6.01 -7.51
CA ASN A 114 32.65 -5.64 -8.01
C ASN A 114 33.05 -4.22 -7.60
N PHE A 115 32.84 -3.85 -6.33
CA PHE A 115 33.07 -2.48 -5.85
C PHE A 115 34.57 -2.19 -5.63
N PHE A 116 35.33 -3.17 -5.14
CA PHE A 116 36.78 -3.16 -4.89
C PHE A 116 37.53 -4.21 -5.70
N SER A 117 36.96 -5.41 -5.82
CA SER A 117 37.52 -6.55 -6.56
C SER A 117 36.39 -7.30 -7.27
N PRO A 118 36.67 -8.13 -8.29
CA PRO A 118 35.62 -8.75 -9.10
C PRO A 118 34.60 -9.64 -8.35
N ASN A 119 34.89 -10.06 -7.11
CA ASN A 119 34.04 -10.98 -6.34
C ASN A 119 33.95 -10.58 -4.86
N ASP A 120 33.84 -9.28 -4.56
CA ASP A 120 33.57 -8.84 -3.19
C ASP A 120 32.22 -9.40 -2.73
N THR A 121 32.03 -9.59 -1.42
CA THR A 121 30.70 -9.80 -0.85
C THR A 121 30.15 -8.48 -0.34
N TYR A 122 28.82 -8.36 -0.30
CA TYR A 122 28.19 -7.16 0.21
C TYR A 122 26.99 -7.45 1.10
N ALA A 123 26.69 -6.50 1.98
CA ALA A 123 25.42 -6.40 2.68
C ALA A 123 24.85 -5.00 2.49
N PHE A 124 23.63 -4.93 1.96
CA PHE A 124 22.89 -3.69 1.83
C PHE A 124 21.68 -3.72 2.75
N TYR A 125 21.63 -2.80 3.72
CA TYR A 125 20.62 -2.81 4.77
C TYR A 125 20.31 -1.39 5.26
N LYS A 126 19.23 -1.27 6.02
CA LYS A 126 18.84 -0.02 6.66
C LYS A 126 19.13 -0.13 8.15
N GLU A 127 19.95 0.79 8.66
CA GLU A 127 20.19 0.94 10.09
C GLU A 127 19.50 2.23 10.56
N ASN A 128 18.48 2.07 11.40
CA ASN A 128 17.55 3.15 11.77
C ASN A 128 16.88 3.79 10.54
N VAL A 129 17.35 4.97 10.13
CA VAL A 129 16.83 5.73 8.99
C VAL A 129 17.80 5.79 7.81
N GLU A 130 19.04 5.34 7.97
CA GLU A 130 20.11 5.45 6.99
C GLU A 130 20.32 4.13 6.25
N TRP A 131 20.53 4.19 4.93
CA TRP A 131 20.97 3.03 4.17
C TRP A 131 22.47 2.84 4.32
N ARG A 132 22.87 1.59 4.49
CA ARG A 132 24.25 1.16 4.68
C ARG A 132 24.60 0.15 3.60
N LEU A 133 25.82 0.28 3.08
CA LEU A 133 26.45 -0.71 2.22
C LEU A 133 27.75 -1.12 2.87
N ASP A 134 27.82 -2.38 3.28
CA ASP A 134 29.05 -2.99 3.74
C ASP A 134 29.61 -3.86 2.62
N CYS A 135 30.89 -3.70 2.32
CA CYS A 135 31.60 -4.46 1.31
C CYS A 135 32.82 -5.14 1.95
N THR A 136 32.95 -6.44 1.72
CA THR A 136 34.08 -7.24 2.18
C THR A 136 34.80 -7.82 0.98
N SER A 137 36.11 -7.59 0.92
CA SER A 137 36.97 -8.06 -0.16
C SER A 137 38.16 -8.81 0.42
N MET A 138 38.69 -9.80 -0.29
CA MET A 138 39.97 -10.42 0.07
C MET A 138 41.15 -9.44 0.00
N LEU A 139 40.98 -8.31 -0.69
CA LEU A 139 42.00 -7.26 -0.81
C LEU A 139 41.99 -6.29 0.39
N LEU A 140 40.94 -6.33 1.21
CA LEU A 140 40.76 -5.43 2.35
C LEU A 140 41.10 -6.17 3.64
N SER A 141 41.73 -5.49 4.60
CA SER A 141 41.94 -6.04 5.94
C SER A 141 40.63 -6.15 6.73
N ASP A 142 39.69 -5.25 6.43
CA ASP A 142 38.44 -5.06 7.16
C ASP A 142 37.28 -4.80 6.19
N THR A 143 36.05 -5.01 6.66
CA THR A 143 34.84 -4.63 5.94
C THR A 143 34.74 -3.11 5.84
N MET A 144 34.54 -2.61 4.63
CA MET A 144 34.34 -1.19 4.38
C MET A 144 32.85 -0.87 4.39
N SER A 145 32.46 0.08 5.24
CA SER A 145 31.07 0.49 5.42
C SER A 145 30.82 1.88 4.84
N PHE A 146 29.78 2.01 4.04
CA PHE A 146 29.38 3.25 3.39
C PHE A 146 27.97 3.65 3.80
N ARG A 147 27.73 4.95 3.91
CA ARG A 147 26.36 5.50 3.88
C ARG A 147 25.90 5.54 2.43
N VAL A 148 24.65 5.16 2.19
CA VAL A 148 24.00 5.24 0.89
C VAL A 148 22.80 6.18 0.99
N GLU A 149 22.65 7.07 0.02
CA GLU A 149 21.41 7.79 -0.22
C GLU A 149 20.70 7.17 -1.42
N VAL A 150 19.47 6.73 -1.20
CA VAL A 150 18.60 6.22 -2.27
C VAL A 150 17.76 7.39 -2.77
N ILE A 151 18.13 7.93 -3.94
CA ILE A 151 17.47 9.10 -4.54
C ILE A 151 16.16 8.67 -5.19
N ASP A 152 16.21 7.61 -6.00
CA ASP A 152 15.06 6.93 -6.59
C ASP A 152 15.40 5.46 -6.92
N TYR A 153 14.61 4.79 -7.77
CA TYR A 153 14.82 3.39 -8.14
C TYR A 153 16.11 3.12 -8.93
N ASP A 154 16.61 4.14 -9.61
CA ASP A 154 17.63 4.03 -10.63
C ASP A 154 18.81 4.96 -10.36
N ASN A 155 18.81 5.71 -9.26
CA ASN A 155 19.89 6.61 -8.85
C ASN A 155 20.18 6.47 -7.35
N ILE A 156 21.45 6.22 -7.01
CA ILE A 156 21.94 6.17 -5.62
C ILE A 156 23.27 6.91 -5.50
N ASP A 157 23.52 7.45 -4.32
CA ASP A 157 24.78 8.09 -3.95
C ASP A 157 25.45 7.29 -2.83
N ILE A 158 26.69 6.87 -3.04
CA ILE A 158 27.49 6.12 -2.04
C ILE A 158 28.58 7.04 -1.50
N TYR A 159 28.57 7.28 -0.20
CA TYR A 159 29.46 8.23 0.47
C TYR A 159 30.68 7.54 1.07
N SER A 160 31.86 8.01 0.70
CA SER A 160 33.15 7.67 1.30
C SER A 160 33.79 8.95 1.82
N ASP A 161 33.75 9.15 3.14
CA ASP A 161 34.15 10.39 3.81
C ASP A 161 33.50 11.64 3.19
N SER A 162 34.29 12.51 2.57
CA SER A 162 33.83 13.74 1.90
C SER A 162 33.51 13.55 0.41
N TYR A 163 33.69 12.34 -0.13
CA TYR A 163 33.48 12.04 -1.54
C TYR A 163 32.19 11.24 -1.78
N VAL A 164 31.64 11.38 -2.99
CA VAL A 164 30.40 10.74 -3.40
C VAL A 164 30.61 10.00 -4.71
N THR A 165 30.38 8.69 -4.69
CA THR A 165 30.28 7.87 -5.91
C THR A 165 28.82 7.79 -6.31
N LYS A 166 28.46 8.42 -7.44
CA LYS A 166 27.08 8.46 -7.94
C LYS A 166 26.84 7.31 -8.89
N LEU A 167 25.88 6.46 -8.59
CA LEU A 167 25.54 5.29 -9.39
C LEU A 167 24.16 5.43 -10.01
N LYS A 168 24.07 5.16 -11.31
CA LYS A 168 22.83 5.11 -12.07
C LYS A 168 22.59 3.72 -12.62
N ARG A 169 21.40 3.16 -12.44
CA ARG A 169 21.04 1.83 -12.94
C ARG A 169 21.20 1.76 -14.46
N VAL A 170 21.75 0.65 -14.92
CA VAL A 170 21.81 0.30 -16.34
C VAL A 170 20.55 -0.48 -16.67
N ASN A 171 19.79 0.03 -17.66
CA ASN A 171 18.58 -0.61 -18.18
C ASN A 171 18.90 -1.75 -19.14
#